data_AF-A0A9E4CEU3-F1
#
_entry.id   AF-A0A9E4CEU3-F1
#
_cell.length_a   1.000
_cell.length_b   1.000
_cell.length_c   1.000
_cell.angle_alpha   90.00
_cell.angle_beta   90.00
_cell.angle_gamma   90.00
#
_symmetry.space_group_name_H-M   'P 1'
#
loop_
_entity.id
_entity.type
_entity.pdbx_description
1 polymer ?
#
loop_
_entity_poly.entity_id
_entity_poly.type
_entity_poly.pdbx_seq_one_letter_code
_entity_poly.pdbx_strand_id
1 'polypeptide(L)'
;MRNVVSQSHAIRSFIALLIVLSTLPINIFTTPAYAVSSTVVTTTALVNDPNDGACSLREALQAAFSQQVNGTASQSYNECTVYAGPTTITFGGNAAAGVIKLTADQDPLPMINKEVIITGPVIIQGAGKPAADAQFKDTRLFRVASGGNLTLLGLTLKDGYTSGFGGAIYSDSSNSTINLSGVTLIDNQAEGN
;
A
#
# COMPACT_ATOMS: atom_id res chain seq x y z
N MET A 1 -76.21 25.31 -53.14
CA MET A 1 -75.89 23.87 -53.31
C MET A 1 -74.81 23.77 -54.37
N ARG A 2 -73.66 23.13 -54.05
CA ARG A 2 -72.70 22.38 -54.92
C ARG A 2 -72.32 23.02 -56.29
N ASN A 3 -71.07 23.15 -56.74
CA ASN A 3 -69.81 22.46 -56.42
C ASN A 3 -68.67 22.91 -57.39
N VAL A 4 -67.40 22.82 -56.94
CA VAL A 4 -66.08 22.60 -57.64
C VAL A 4 -65.58 23.66 -58.67
N VAL A 5 -64.28 23.96 -58.91
CA VAL A 5 -62.92 23.35 -58.70
C VAL A 5 -61.86 24.47 -58.72
N SER A 6 -60.66 24.31 -58.10
CA SER A 6 -59.34 24.33 -58.78
C SER A 6 -58.11 24.68 -57.89
N GLN A 7 -57.27 23.64 -57.71
CA GLN A 7 -55.81 23.59 -57.85
C GLN A 7 -54.86 24.46 -56.98
N SER A 8 -54.12 23.73 -56.14
CA SER A 8 -52.65 23.74 -55.94
C SER A 8 -51.96 25.02 -55.42
N HIS A 9 -51.10 24.87 -54.43
CA HIS A 9 -49.68 25.27 -54.37
C HIS A 9 -49.20 24.85 -52.96
N ALA A 10 -48.50 23.73 -52.89
CA ALA A 10 -47.06 23.69 -52.64
C ALA A 10 -46.72 24.07 -51.18
N ILE A 11 -46.51 23.07 -50.32
CA ILE A 11 -45.15 22.62 -49.96
C ILE A 11 -44.30 23.80 -49.51
N ARG A 12 -44.22 24.04 -48.19
CA ARG A 12 -43.08 24.63 -47.46
C ARG A 12 -43.44 24.78 -45.99
N SER A 13 -42.46 24.57 -45.11
CA SER A 13 -42.53 24.78 -43.66
C SER A 13 -42.98 23.58 -42.81
N PHE A 14 -42.49 22.39 -43.16
CA PHE A 14 -41.96 21.48 -42.15
C PHE A 14 -40.48 21.85 -41.94
N ILE A 15 -39.96 21.75 -40.71
CA ILE A 15 -38.54 21.97 -40.30
C ILE A 15 -38.20 23.41 -39.90
N ALA A 16 -38.63 23.82 -38.72
CA ALA A 16 -37.95 24.75 -37.80
C ALA A 16 -38.77 24.66 -36.51
N LEU A 17 -38.34 24.05 -35.41
CA LEU A 17 -37.27 24.53 -34.54
C LEU A 17 -37.33 23.59 -33.32
N LEU A 18 -36.62 22.47 -33.34
CA LEU A 18 -36.64 21.50 -32.24
C LEU A 18 -35.24 20.98 -31.92
N ILE A 19 -34.30 21.88 -31.65
CA ILE A 19 -33.01 21.54 -31.03
C ILE A 19 -32.61 22.67 -30.10
N VAL A 20 -33.28 22.78 -28.94
CA VAL A 20 -32.67 23.38 -27.75
C VAL A 20 -32.10 22.22 -26.96
N LEU A 21 -30.92 21.76 -27.40
CA LEU A 21 -30.17 20.69 -26.77
C LEU A 21 -29.62 21.24 -25.45
N SER A 22 -30.19 20.78 -24.34
CA SER A 22 -29.83 21.17 -22.98
C SER A 22 -28.36 20.85 -22.70
N THR A 23 -27.49 21.86 -22.68
CA THR A 23 -26.15 21.74 -22.11
C THR A 23 -26.26 21.82 -20.60
N LEU A 24 -26.65 20.70 -19.95
CA LEU A 24 -26.45 20.57 -18.51
C LEU A 24 -24.93 20.47 -18.26
N PRO A 25 -24.36 21.29 -17.35
CA PRO A 25 -23.01 21.06 -16.88
C PRO A 25 -23.01 19.71 -16.15
N ILE A 26 -22.40 18.71 -16.76
CA ILE A 26 -22.06 17.47 -16.09
C ILE A 26 -21.02 17.88 -15.04
N ASN A 27 -21.46 18.01 -13.79
CA ASN A 27 -20.55 18.08 -12.64
C ASN A 27 -19.87 16.72 -12.55
N ILE A 28 -18.75 16.60 -13.27
CA ILE A 28 -17.85 15.48 -13.14
C ILE A 28 -17.26 15.64 -11.74
N PHE A 29 -17.82 14.93 -10.77
CA PHE A 29 -17.16 14.73 -9.49
C PHE A 29 -15.90 13.92 -9.78
N THR A 30 -14.82 14.61 -10.14
CA THR A 30 -13.50 14.01 -10.20
C THR A 30 -13.14 13.69 -8.76
N THR A 31 -13.15 12.40 -8.40
CA THR A 31 -12.47 11.99 -7.17
C THR A 31 -11.02 12.43 -7.30
N PRO A 32 -10.43 13.09 -6.29
CA PRO A 32 -9.02 13.43 -6.34
C PRO A 32 -8.24 12.14 -6.58
N ALA A 33 -7.53 12.07 -7.70
CA ALA A 33 -6.53 11.04 -7.92
C ALA A 33 -5.36 11.40 -7.00
N TYR A 34 -5.31 10.78 -5.82
CA TYR A 34 -4.10 10.84 -5.01
C TYR A 34 -2.99 10.16 -5.83
N ALA A 35 -1.98 10.94 -6.22
CA ALA A 35 -0.75 10.36 -6.71
C ALA A 35 -0.19 9.51 -5.58
N VAL A 36 -0.29 8.19 -5.72
CA VAL A 36 0.28 7.25 -4.76
C VAL A 36 1.79 7.36 -4.91
N SER A 37 2.44 8.07 -3.99
CA SER A 37 3.90 8.12 -4.00
C SER A 37 4.44 6.73 -3.66
N SER A 38 5.28 6.17 -4.53
CA SER A 38 5.96 4.92 -4.23
C SER A 38 7.34 5.19 -3.66
N THR A 39 7.66 4.50 -2.56
CA THR A 39 9.02 4.40 -2.04
C THR A 39 9.62 3.08 -2.53
N VAL A 40 10.82 3.14 -3.09
CA VAL A 40 11.50 1.96 -3.66
C VAL A 40 12.58 1.51 -2.68
N VAL A 41 12.42 0.30 -2.12
CA VAL A 41 13.47 -0.38 -1.36
C VAL A 41 14.48 -0.95 -2.35
N THR A 42 15.76 -0.66 -2.15
CA THR A 42 16.83 -0.96 -3.12
C THR A 42 17.85 -1.99 -2.64
N THR A 43 17.86 -2.30 -1.34
CA THR A 43 18.77 -3.25 -0.71
C THR A 43 18.02 -4.35 0.04
N THR A 44 18.61 -5.54 0.09
CA THR A 44 18.13 -6.66 0.93
C THR A 44 18.62 -6.58 2.36
N ALA A 45 19.59 -5.70 2.64
CA ALA A 45 20.02 -5.40 4.00
C ALA A 45 18.87 -4.74 4.77
N LEU A 46 18.76 -5.07 6.06
CA LEU A 46 17.84 -4.44 7.01
C LEU A 46 18.54 -3.55 8.03
N VAL A 47 19.78 -3.18 7.73
CA VAL A 47 20.56 -2.27 8.56
C VAL A 47 19.90 -0.89 8.52
N ASN A 48 19.89 -0.21 9.66
CA ASN A 48 19.57 1.21 9.73
C ASN A 48 20.86 1.99 9.58
N ASP A 49 21.20 2.46 8.37
CA ASP A 49 22.47 3.13 8.10
C ASP A 49 22.27 4.37 7.21
N PRO A 50 22.49 5.59 7.74
CA PRO A 50 22.33 6.82 6.95
C PRO A 50 23.44 7.08 5.91
N ASN A 51 24.37 6.15 5.71
CA ASN A 51 25.54 6.34 4.83
C ASN A 51 25.72 5.22 3.80
N ASP A 52 24.77 4.30 3.65
CA ASP A 52 24.91 3.19 2.71
C ASP A 52 24.38 3.52 1.30
N GLY A 53 23.69 4.66 1.15
CA GLY A 53 23.15 5.11 -0.12
C GLY A 53 21.97 4.26 -0.63
N ALA A 54 21.38 3.41 0.22
CA ALA A 54 20.37 2.45 -0.17
C ALA A 54 19.16 2.44 0.79
N CYS A 55 17.98 2.77 0.26
CA CYS A 55 16.74 2.65 1.02
C CYS A 55 16.44 1.18 1.36
N SER A 56 16.51 0.81 2.64
CA SER A 56 16.12 -0.51 3.18
C SER A 56 14.62 -0.58 3.53
N LEU A 57 14.09 -1.79 3.69
CA LEU A 57 12.70 -1.97 4.14
C LEU A 57 12.47 -1.36 5.55
N ARG A 58 13.46 -1.44 6.44
CA ARG A 58 13.38 -0.85 7.78
C ARG A 58 13.22 0.67 7.69
N GLU A 59 14.04 1.33 6.89
CA GLU A 59 14.03 2.78 6.75
C GLU A 59 12.75 3.27 6.05
N ALA A 60 12.26 2.53 5.04
CA ALA A 60 11.01 2.85 4.38
C ALA A 60 9.82 2.81 5.35
N LEU A 61 9.76 1.78 6.21
CA LEU A 61 8.74 1.66 7.24
C LEU A 61 8.90 2.70 8.34
N GLN A 62 10.13 3.05 8.70
CA GLN A 62 10.39 4.10 9.69
C GLN A 62 9.99 5.49 9.15
N ALA A 63 10.29 5.80 7.89
CA ALA A 63 9.84 7.01 7.23
C ALA A 63 8.31 7.08 7.21
N ALA A 64 7.63 5.99 6.85
CA ALA A 64 6.17 5.88 6.86
C ALA A 64 5.59 6.14 8.26
N PHE A 65 6.14 5.49 9.29
CA PHE A 65 5.73 5.67 10.66
C PHE A 65 5.87 7.12 11.13
N SER A 66 7.05 7.71 10.90
CA SER A 66 7.35 9.09 11.28
C SER A 66 6.51 10.10 10.51
N GLN A 67 6.19 9.85 9.24
CA GLN A 67 5.30 10.71 8.46
C GLN A 67 3.91 10.80 9.10
N GLN A 68 3.34 9.67 9.54
CA GLN A 68 2.04 9.65 10.21
C GLN A 68 2.09 10.37 11.55
N VAL A 69 3.14 10.17 12.34
CA VAL A 69 3.30 10.81 13.66
C VAL A 69 3.47 12.33 13.52
N ASN A 70 4.27 12.77 12.55
CA ASN A 70 4.60 14.19 12.39
C ASN A 70 3.58 14.95 11.54
N GLY A 71 2.75 14.26 10.73
CA GLY A 71 1.75 14.88 9.87
C GLY A 71 2.34 15.75 8.74
N THR A 72 3.57 15.48 8.31
CA THR A 72 4.28 16.28 7.29
C THR A 72 3.88 15.90 5.87
N ALA A 73 4.03 16.81 4.91
CA ALA A 73 3.77 16.54 3.49
C ALA A 73 4.71 15.47 2.91
N SER A 74 5.95 15.43 3.40
CA SER A 74 6.96 14.42 3.11
C SER A 74 7.81 14.16 4.35
N GLN A 75 8.25 12.92 4.53
CA GLN A 75 9.16 12.53 5.59
C GLN A 75 10.27 11.70 4.99
N SER A 76 11.52 12.05 5.30
CA SER A 76 12.67 11.21 5.02
C SER A 76 13.12 10.53 6.30
N TYR A 77 13.62 9.31 6.14
CA TYR A 77 14.39 8.59 7.14
C TYR A 77 15.53 7.90 6.39
N ASN A 78 16.76 8.36 6.64
CA ASN A 78 17.94 8.03 5.84
C ASN A 78 17.66 8.22 4.34
N GLU A 79 17.98 7.25 3.49
CA GLU A 79 17.81 7.27 2.04
C GLU A 79 16.36 7.02 1.57
N CYS A 80 15.44 6.75 2.49
CA CYS A 80 14.03 6.56 2.17
C CYS A 80 13.23 7.85 2.36
N THR A 81 12.45 8.23 1.35
CA THR A 81 11.45 9.30 1.46
C THR A 81 10.06 8.75 1.18
N VAL A 82 9.10 9.15 2.02
CA VAL A 82 7.67 8.89 1.87
C VAL A 82 6.91 10.22 1.85
N TYR A 83 5.65 10.19 1.42
CA TYR A 83 4.79 11.37 1.35
C TYR A 83 3.50 11.18 2.15
N ALA A 84 2.74 12.26 2.30
CA ALA A 84 1.43 12.24 2.93
C ALA A 84 0.44 11.33 2.17
N GLY A 85 -0.52 10.77 2.91
CA GLY A 85 -1.46 9.77 2.39
C GLY A 85 -0.90 8.34 2.46
N PRO A 86 -1.51 7.36 1.77
CA PRO A 86 -1.03 5.97 1.77
C PRO A 86 0.41 5.84 1.26
N THR A 87 1.19 4.95 1.86
CA THR A 87 2.57 4.67 1.43
C THR A 87 2.64 3.35 0.66
N THR A 88 3.07 3.39 -0.61
CA THR A 88 3.32 2.18 -1.40
C THR A 88 4.80 1.86 -1.48
N ILE A 89 5.19 0.72 -0.93
CA ILE A 89 6.55 0.18 -0.97
C ILE A 89 6.65 -0.81 -2.12
N THR A 90 7.62 -0.57 -3.00
CA THR A 90 8.04 -1.49 -4.08
C THR A 90 9.52 -1.83 -3.92
N PHE A 91 10.02 -2.80 -4.68
CA PHE A 91 11.40 -3.27 -4.59
C PHE A 91 12.12 -3.13 -5.93
N GLY A 92 13.30 -2.52 -5.90
CA GLY A 92 14.20 -2.32 -7.03
C GLY A 92 15.64 -2.70 -6.66
N GLY A 93 16.57 -2.48 -7.58
CA GLY A 93 18.00 -2.75 -7.33
C GLY A 93 18.26 -4.19 -6.88
N ASN A 94 19.06 -4.35 -5.82
CA ASN A 94 19.38 -5.67 -5.25
C ASN A 94 18.20 -6.31 -4.51
N ALA A 95 17.20 -5.52 -4.12
CA ALA A 95 15.99 -6.02 -3.46
C ALA A 95 14.95 -6.57 -4.44
N ALA A 96 15.06 -6.29 -5.74
CA ALA A 96 14.11 -6.79 -6.74
C ALA A 96 14.09 -8.33 -6.75
N ALA A 97 12.96 -8.95 -6.40
CA ALA A 97 12.85 -10.41 -6.23
C ALA A 97 13.83 -11.03 -5.20
N GLY A 98 14.39 -10.21 -4.30
CA GLY A 98 15.36 -10.62 -3.31
C GLY A 98 14.75 -11.26 -2.06
N VAL A 99 15.64 -11.72 -1.17
CA VAL A 99 15.31 -12.19 0.18
C VAL A 99 15.76 -11.13 1.18
N ILE A 100 14.81 -10.56 1.91
CA ILE A 100 15.04 -9.62 3.00
C ILE A 100 14.95 -10.40 4.30
N LYS A 101 16.07 -10.55 5.02
CA LYS A 101 16.15 -11.39 6.21
C LYS A 101 16.23 -10.54 7.48
N LEU A 102 15.25 -10.71 8.37
CA LEU A 102 15.28 -10.23 9.74
C LEU A 102 16.02 -11.27 10.57
N THR A 103 17.11 -10.86 11.20
CA THR A 103 17.88 -11.72 12.10
C THR A 103 17.57 -11.37 13.56
N ALA A 104 17.77 -12.32 14.47
CA ALA A 104 17.37 -12.17 15.87
C ALA A 104 18.27 -11.22 16.69
N ASP A 105 19.32 -10.68 16.08
CA ASP A 105 20.19 -9.61 16.59
C ASP A 105 19.74 -8.22 16.11
N GLN A 106 18.75 -8.14 15.22
CA GLN A 106 18.21 -6.88 14.71
C GLN A 106 16.91 -6.52 15.40
N ASP A 107 16.70 -5.22 15.65
CA ASP A 107 15.43 -4.70 16.15
C ASP A 107 14.27 -5.16 15.25
N PRO A 108 13.07 -5.40 15.79
CA PRO A 108 11.87 -5.64 14.98
C PRO A 108 11.65 -4.51 13.97
N LEU A 109 10.95 -4.82 12.86
CA LEU A 109 10.58 -3.77 11.91
C LEU A 109 9.63 -2.73 12.55
N PRO A 110 9.72 -1.45 12.17
CA PRO A 110 8.79 -0.43 12.63
C PRO A 110 7.34 -0.85 12.40
N MET A 111 6.48 -0.56 13.39
CA MET A 111 5.06 -0.90 13.30
C MET A 111 4.36 -0.12 12.19
N ILE A 112 3.33 -0.71 11.61
CA ILE A 112 2.45 -0.05 10.64
C ILE A 112 1.40 0.75 11.39
N ASN A 113 1.46 2.08 11.35
CA ASN A 113 0.52 2.99 12.03
C ASN A 113 -0.32 3.85 11.07
N LYS A 114 -0.20 3.60 9.77
CA LYS A 114 -0.94 4.25 8.67
C LYS A 114 -1.25 3.22 7.59
N GLU A 115 -1.83 3.66 6.47
CA GLU A 115 -1.97 2.82 5.29
C GLU A 115 -0.62 2.59 4.60
N VAL A 116 -0.21 1.33 4.52
CA VAL A 116 1.00 0.86 3.84
C VAL A 116 0.65 -0.30 2.91
N ILE A 117 1.07 -0.19 1.66
CA ILE A 117 0.92 -1.22 0.62
C ILE A 117 2.32 -1.72 0.26
N ILE A 118 2.61 -3.01 0.39
CA ILE A 118 3.90 -3.61 0.03
C ILE A 118 3.68 -4.56 -1.13
N THR A 119 4.37 -4.31 -2.25
CA THR A 119 4.18 -5.06 -3.50
C THR A 119 5.44 -5.82 -3.87
N GLY A 120 5.34 -7.14 -4.01
CA GLY A 120 6.40 -8.03 -4.45
C GLY A 120 6.64 -8.04 -5.97
N PRO A 121 7.39 -9.04 -6.49
CA PRO A 121 7.83 -10.24 -5.79
C PRO A 121 9.05 -9.96 -4.88
N VAL A 122 8.97 -10.41 -3.62
CA VAL A 122 10.10 -10.54 -2.68
C VAL A 122 9.78 -11.62 -1.65
N ILE A 123 10.82 -12.13 -0.99
CA ILE A 123 10.69 -12.94 0.23
C ILE A 123 11.10 -12.08 1.42
N ILE A 124 10.22 -11.95 2.40
CA ILE A 124 10.53 -11.34 3.69
C ILE A 124 10.59 -12.48 4.70
N GLN A 125 11.77 -12.66 5.29
CA GLN A 125 12.11 -13.85 6.06
C GLN A 125 12.51 -13.48 7.48
N GLY A 126 11.94 -14.15 8.49
CA GLY A 126 12.37 -14.04 9.88
C GLY A 126 13.56 -14.97 10.17
N ALA A 127 13.95 -15.08 11.43
CA ALA A 127 15.02 -15.99 11.84
C ALA A 127 14.52 -17.38 12.25
N GLY A 128 13.21 -17.64 12.15
CA GLY A 128 12.55 -18.75 12.84
C GLY A 128 12.63 -18.57 14.36
N LYS A 129 12.43 -19.66 15.11
CA LYS A 129 12.60 -19.67 16.56
C LYS A 129 14.03 -19.28 16.95
N PRO A 130 14.27 -18.12 17.60
CA PRO A 130 15.61 -17.70 17.96
C PRO A 130 16.24 -18.59 19.03
N ALA A 131 17.57 -18.59 19.08
CA ALA A 131 18.31 -19.20 20.18
C ALA A 131 17.95 -18.55 21.54
N ALA A 132 18.16 -19.30 22.63
CA ALA A 132 17.80 -18.87 23.99
C ALA A 132 18.54 -17.59 24.45
N ASP A 133 19.67 -17.27 23.84
CA ASP A 133 20.53 -16.11 24.11
C ASP A 133 20.39 -14.97 23.08
N ALA A 134 19.61 -15.15 22.01
CA ALA A 134 19.35 -14.09 21.03
C ALA A 134 18.79 -12.81 21.67
N GLN A 135 19.22 -11.65 21.17
CA GLN A 135 18.82 -10.33 21.66
C GLN A 135 17.31 -10.10 21.54
N PHE A 136 16.73 -10.44 20.38
CA PHE A 136 15.30 -10.37 20.12
C PHE A 136 14.71 -11.77 20.01
N LYS A 137 13.64 -12.01 20.78
CA LYS A 137 12.87 -13.27 20.74
C LYS A 137 11.70 -13.23 19.79
N ASP A 138 11.34 -12.04 19.33
CA ASP A 138 10.27 -11.81 18.37
C ASP A 138 10.91 -11.42 17.04
N THR A 139 10.79 -12.31 16.06
CA THR A 139 11.22 -12.09 14.67
C THR A 139 10.01 -12.07 13.74
N ARG A 140 8.83 -11.68 14.28
CA ARG A 140 7.65 -11.39 13.48
C ARG A 140 7.99 -10.31 12.47
N LEU A 141 7.47 -10.47 11.26
CA LEU A 141 7.81 -9.61 10.13
C LEU A 141 7.06 -8.28 10.22
N PHE A 142 5.77 -8.32 10.54
CA PHE A 142 4.94 -7.12 10.59
C PHE A 142 4.07 -7.06 11.85
N ARG A 143 4.02 -5.86 12.43
CA ARG A 143 3.08 -5.50 13.48
C ARG A 143 2.26 -4.31 13.02
N VAL A 144 0.95 -4.42 13.10
CA VAL A 144 0.02 -3.36 12.71
C VAL A 144 -0.57 -2.74 13.96
N ALA A 145 -0.25 -1.48 14.20
CA ALA A 145 -0.78 -0.69 15.31
C ALA A 145 -2.26 -0.33 15.07
N SER A 146 -2.93 0.15 16.12
CA SER A 146 -4.28 0.70 15.99
C SER A 146 -4.32 1.85 14.97
N GLY A 147 -5.29 1.81 14.06
CA GLY A 147 -5.43 2.72 12.92
C GLY A 147 -4.52 2.39 11.72
N GLY A 148 -3.62 1.42 11.85
CA GLY A 148 -2.77 0.96 10.75
C GLY A 148 -3.52 0.05 9.78
N ASN A 149 -3.19 0.17 8.48
CA ASN A 149 -3.72 -0.68 7.43
C ASN A 149 -2.56 -1.23 6.60
N LEU A 150 -2.36 -2.54 6.62
CA LEU A 150 -1.32 -3.21 5.85
C LEU A 150 -1.93 -3.99 4.70
N THR A 151 -1.51 -3.70 3.47
CA THR A 151 -1.85 -4.49 2.29
C THR A 151 -0.58 -5.12 1.73
N LEU A 152 -0.55 -6.45 1.60
CA LEU A 152 0.57 -7.19 1.03
C LEU A 152 0.14 -7.84 -0.28
N LEU A 153 0.91 -7.61 -1.34
CA LEU A 153 0.60 -8.05 -2.71
C LEU A 153 1.74 -8.89 -3.29
N GLY A 154 1.49 -10.14 -3.64
CA GLY A 154 2.38 -10.94 -4.48
C GLY A 154 3.76 -11.25 -3.88
N LEU A 155 3.86 -11.44 -2.57
CA LEU A 155 5.13 -11.70 -1.86
C LEU A 155 5.07 -12.94 -0.97
N THR A 156 6.22 -13.38 -0.47
CA THR A 156 6.32 -14.50 0.47
C THR A 156 6.76 -14.00 1.84
N LEU A 157 6.04 -14.43 2.88
CA LEU A 157 6.40 -14.24 4.28
C LEU A 157 6.81 -15.57 4.88
N LYS A 158 8.05 -15.67 5.36
CA LYS A 158 8.62 -16.94 5.80
C LYS A 158 9.35 -16.83 7.14
N ASP A 159 9.36 -17.92 7.91
CA ASP A 159 10.18 -18.08 9.13
C ASP A 159 9.99 -16.97 10.17
N GLY A 160 8.83 -16.31 10.20
CA GLY A 160 8.46 -15.39 11.27
C GLY A 160 8.21 -16.15 12.57
N TYR A 161 8.67 -15.62 13.70
CA TYR A 161 8.49 -16.26 15.01
C TYR A 161 8.15 -15.25 16.09
N THR A 162 7.30 -15.66 17.03
CA THR A 162 7.05 -14.92 18.27
C THR A 162 6.64 -15.89 19.38
N SER A 163 6.98 -15.57 20.63
CA SER A 163 6.40 -16.27 21.79
C SER A 163 4.98 -15.79 22.11
N GLY A 164 4.51 -14.71 21.48
CA GLY A 164 3.14 -14.20 21.58
C GLY A 164 2.28 -14.67 20.42
N PHE A 165 1.45 -13.76 19.88
CA PHE A 165 0.47 -14.04 18.82
C PHE A 165 0.96 -13.64 17.44
N GLY A 166 0.56 -14.36 16.39
CA GLY A 166 0.82 -14.02 15.00
C GLY A 166 2.28 -14.15 14.57
N GLY A 167 2.69 -15.31 14.07
CA GLY A 167 4.10 -15.60 13.75
C GLY A 167 4.71 -14.71 12.66
N ALA A 168 3.95 -14.44 11.59
CA ALA A 168 4.40 -13.58 10.49
C ALA A 168 3.93 -12.12 10.68
N ILE A 169 2.65 -11.97 10.97
CA ILE A 169 1.93 -10.70 11.04
C ILE A 169 1.04 -10.72 12.26
N TYR A 170 0.97 -9.61 12.97
CA TYR A 170 0.05 -9.43 14.09
C TYR A 170 -0.59 -8.04 14.03
N SER A 171 -1.87 -8.00 14.39
CA SER A 171 -2.67 -6.80 14.52
C SER A 171 -2.88 -6.54 16.01
N ASP A 172 -2.42 -5.39 16.49
CA ASP A 172 -2.45 -5.03 17.91
C ASP A 172 -3.84 -4.53 18.37
N SER A 173 -4.78 -4.29 17.44
CA SER A 173 -6.13 -3.84 17.78
C SER A 173 -7.16 -4.21 16.71
N SER A 174 -8.44 -4.27 17.11
CA SER A 174 -9.56 -4.47 16.19
C SER A 174 -9.80 -3.31 15.21
N ASN A 175 -9.14 -2.16 15.43
CA ASN A 175 -9.19 -1.00 14.55
C ASN A 175 -7.97 -0.97 13.61
N SER A 176 -7.57 -2.11 13.09
CA SER A 176 -6.50 -2.20 12.10
C SER A 176 -6.87 -3.24 11.04
N THR A 177 -6.33 -3.09 9.84
CA THR A 177 -6.64 -3.97 8.71
C THR A 177 -5.39 -4.64 8.17
N ILE A 178 -5.49 -5.93 7.85
CA ILE A 178 -4.47 -6.68 7.11
C ILE A 178 -5.14 -7.28 5.88
N ASN A 179 -4.68 -6.91 4.69
CA ASN A 179 -5.13 -7.46 3.41
C ASN A 179 -3.98 -8.23 2.76
N LEU A 180 -4.26 -9.47 2.35
CA LEU A 180 -3.28 -10.33 1.67
C LEU A 180 -3.84 -10.72 0.30
N SER A 181 -3.10 -10.45 -0.78
CA SER A 181 -3.46 -10.88 -2.13
C SER A 181 -2.27 -11.50 -2.83
N GLY A 182 -2.40 -12.75 -3.26
CA GLY A 182 -1.27 -13.49 -3.86
C GLY A 182 -0.07 -13.66 -2.93
N VAL A 183 -0.29 -13.63 -1.61
CA VAL A 183 0.77 -13.80 -0.61
C VAL A 183 0.92 -15.27 -0.24
N THR A 184 2.16 -15.72 -0.07
CA THR A 184 2.49 -17.05 0.45
C THR A 184 3.02 -16.94 1.88
N LEU A 185 2.48 -17.73 2.81
CA LEU A 185 2.95 -17.82 4.21
C LEU A 185 3.61 -19.19 4.42
N ILE A 186 4.87 -19.23 4.85
CA ILE A 186 5.66 -20.45 4.98
C ILE A 186 6.33 -20.50 6.35
N ASP A 187 6.16 -21.60 7.09
CA ASP A 187 6.93 -21.89 8.32
C ASP A 187 6.93 -20.77 9.38
N ASN A 188 5.82 -20.02 9.50
CA ASN A 188 5.68 -18.97 10.51
C ASN A 188 5.07 -19.54 11.80
N GLN A 189 5.60 -19.18 12.96
CA GLN A 189 5.23 -19.77 14.25
C GLN A 189 4.90 -18.71 15.31
N ALA A 190 3.80 -18.94 16.04
CA ALA A 190 3.46 -18.25 17.28
C ALA A 190 3.33 -19.28 18.39
N GLU A 191 3.85 -19.01 19.59
CA GLU A 191 3.67 -19.89 20.76
C GLU A 191 2.52 -19.46 21.67
N GLY A 192 2.14 -18.18 21.63
CA GLY A 192 0.97 -17.66 22.31
C GLY A 192 -0.29 -17.92 21.46
N ASN A 193 -1.18 -18.76 21.98
CA ASN A 193 -2.51 -19.05 21.42
C ASN A 193 -3.61 -18.44 22.29
#